data_AF-A0A246BFV6-F1
#
_entry.id   AF-A0A246BFV6-F1
#
_cell.length_a   1.000
_cell.length_b   1.000
_cell.length_c   1.000
_cell.angle_alpha   90.00
_cell.angle_beta   90.00
_cell.angle_gamma   90.00
#
_symmetry.space_group_name_H-M   'P 1'
#
loop_
_entity.id
_entity.type
_entity.pdbx_description
1 polymer ?
#
loop_
_entity_poly.entity_id
_entity_poly.type
_entity_poly.pdbx_seq_one_letter_code
_entity_poly.pdbx_strand_id
1 'polypeptide(L)'
;MLSMGTGATEKDLFEIIRRQSEQIDQLIAENKALKAEISRLKKRMEELERRERKYAAPFSREKRTADPKSPGRRPGEGTFTHKAPPTPEQITATVEVKTPNTCPRCGFTGLLIFTRQDKA
;
A
#
# COMPACT_ATOMS: atom_id res chain seq x y z
N MET A 1 69.36 -53.24 4.81
CA MET A 1 68.20 -53.98 5.33
C MET A 1 67.05 -52.99 5.51
N LEU A 2 66.18 -52.86 4.50
CA LEU A 2 65.00 -52.01 4.60
C LEU A 2 63.82 -52.89 4.98
N SER A 3 63.45 -52.82 6.26
CA SER A 3 62.22 -53.42 6.78
C SER A 3 61.05 -52.60 6.24
N MET A 4 60.43 -53.08 5.16
CA MET A 4 59.17 -52.54 4.68
C MET A 4 58.09 -53.06 5.62
N GLY A 5 57.61 -52.17 6.49
CA GLY A 5 56.56 -52.44 7.45
C GLY A 5 55.34 -53.08 6.79
N THR A 6 54.84 -54.10 7.46
CA THR A 6 53.60 -54.84 7.24
C THR A 6 52.57 -54.10 6.38
N GLY A 7 52.46 -54.52 5.12
CA GLY A 7 51.38 -54.10 4.23
C GLY A 7 50.03 -54.51 4.80
N ALA A 8 49.06 -53.61 4.74
CA ALA A 8 47.67 -53.89 5.09
C ALA A 8 47.23 -55.20 4.42
N THR A 9 46.57 -56.07 5.18
CA THR A 9 46.11 -57.35 4.66
C THR A 9 44.98 -57.11 3.65
N GLU A 10 44.77 -58.06 2.73
CA GLU A 10 43.69 -57.96 1.73
C GLU A 10 42.32 -57.71 2.37
N LYS A 11 42.09 -58.29 3.56
CA LYS A 11 40.87 -58.09 4.35
C LYS A 11 40.72 -56.65 4.84
N ASP A 12 41.80 -56.02 5.27
CA ASP A 12 41.79 -54.62 5.71
C ASP A 12 41.43 -53.68 4.55
N LEU A 13 41.92 -53.99 3.33
CA LEU A 13 41.57 -53.23 2.13
C LEU A 13 40.08 -53.36 1.78
N PHE A 14 39.51 -54.57 1.89
CA PHE A 14 38.07 -54.76 1.67
C PHE A 14 37.20 -54.01 2.67
N GLU A 15 37.61 -53.98 3.94
CA GLU A 15 36.89 -53.25 4.98
C GLU A 15 36.95 -51.73 4.76
N ILE A 16 38.11 -51.22 4.33
CA ILE A 16 38.26 -49.81 3.92
C ILE A 16 37.35 -49.48 2.73
N ILE A 17 37.32 -50.32 1.69
CA ILE A 17 36.49 -50.09 0.50
C ILE A 17 35.01 -50.08 0.88
N ARG A 18 34.57 -51.01 1.74
CA ARG A 18 33.18 -51.06 2.22
C ARG A 18 32.81 -49.80 3.00
N ARG A 19 33.68 -49.37 3.92
CA ARG A 19 33.44 -48.15 4.70
C ARG A 19 33.39 -46.92 3.79
N GLN A 20 34.27 -46.85 2.80
CA GLN A 20 34.26 -45.77 1.81
C GLN A 20 32.99 -45.78 0.96
N SER A 21 32.49 -46.94 0.54
CA SER A 21 31.23 -47.02 -0.22
C SER A 21 30.04 -46.54 0.61
N GLU A 22 29.95 -46.95 1.88
CA GLU A 22 28.89 -46.52 2.79
C GLU A 22 28.94 -45.00 3.02
N GLN A 23 30.14 -44.42 3.18
CA GLN A 23 30.31 -42.97 3.31
C GLN A 23 29.94 -42.21 2.02
N ILE A 24 30.30 -42.73 0.86
CA ILE A 24 29.95 -42.13 -0.43
C ILE A 24 28.42 -42.12 -0.60
N ASP A 25 27.74 -43.20 -0.27
CA ASP A 25 26.28 -43.29 -0.39
C ASP A 25 25.57 -42.28 0.53
N GLN A 26 26.05 -42.12 1.77
CA GLN A 26 25.55 -41.12 2.71
C GLN A 26 25.75 -39.70 2.17
N LEU A 27 26.97 -39.37 1.72
CA LEU A 27 27.28 -38.06 1.16
C LEU A 27 26.46 -37.77 -0.10
N ILE A 28 26.20 -38.76 -0.96
CA ILE A 28 25.36 -38.61 -2.14
C ILE A 28 23.91 -38.30 -1.72
N ALA A 29 23.38 -38.98 -0.71
CA ALA A 29 22.03 -38.74 -0.20
C ALA A 29 21.89 -37.32 0.37
N GLU A 30 22.85 -36.89 1.21
CA GLU A 30 22.88 -35.54 1.77
C GLU A 30 23.01 -34.47 0.67
N ASN A 31 23.90 -34.68 -0.30
CA ASN A 31 24.09 -33.73 -1.39
C ASN A 31 22.82 -33.56 -2.23
N LYS A 32 22.07 -34.66 -2.46
CA LYS A 32 20.77 -34.60 -3.14
C LYS A 32 19.74 -33.81 -2.33
N ALA A 33 19.66 -34.04 -1.01
CA ALA A 33 18.74 -33.32 -0.13
C ALA A 33 19.06 -31.81 -0.10
N LEU A 34 20.34 -31.46 0.07
CA LEU A 34 20.79 -30.06 0.08
C LEU A 34 20.55 -29.38 -1.27
N LYS A 35 20.79 -30.06 -2.40
CA LYS A 35 20.48 -29.52 -3.74
C LYS A 35 18.99 -29.25 -3.91
N ALA A 36 18.12 -30.15 -3.43
CA ALA A 36 16.68 -29.95 -3.47
C ALA A 36 16.27 -28.73 -2.62
N GLU A 37 16.82 -28.59 -1.42
CA GLU A 37 16.55 -27.45 -0.55
C GLU A 37 17.05 -26.13 -1.14
N ILE A 38 18.27 -26.09 -1.67
CA ILE A 38 18.80 -24.92 -2.38
C ILE A 38 17.89 -24.54 -3.55
N SER A 39 17.40 -25.50 -4.33
CA SER A 39 16.49 -25.22 -5.45
C SER A 39 15.16 -24.60 -4.97
N ARG A 40 14.63 -25.09 -3.85
CA ARG A 40 13.40 -24.58 -3.23
C ARG A 40 13.60 -23.16 -2.69
N LEU A 41 14.71 -22.93 -1.99
CA LEU A 41 15.06 -21.61 -1.45
C LEU A 41 15.30 -20.60 -2.58
N LYS A 42 16.02 -20.97 -3.65
CA LYS A 42 16.22 -20.11 -4.82
C LYS A 42 14.89 -19.72 -5.49
N LYS A 43 13.96 -20.67 -5.66
CA LYS A 43 12.61 -20.36 -6.18
C LYS A 43 11.85 -19.37 -5.28
N ARG A 44 11.95 -19.54 -3.96
CA ARG A 44 11.32 -18.63 -3.00
C ARG A 44 11.95 -17.23 -3.03
N MET A 45 13.27 -17.15 -3.16
CA MET A 45 13.99 -15.88 -3.34
C MET A 45 13.55 -15.18 -4.63
N GLU A 46 13.52 -15.89 -5.76
CA GLU A 46 13.05 -15.34 -7.02
C GLU A 46 11.60 -14.85 -6.95
N GLU A 47 10.72 -15.58 -6.25
CA GLU A 47 9.34 -15.15 -6.03
C GLU A 47 9.26 -13.87 -5.18
N LEU A 48 10.07 -13.76 -4.12
CA LEU A 48 10.13 -12.56 -3.28
C LEU A 48 10.71 -11.36 -4.04
N GLU A 49 11.82 -11.54 -4.75
CA GLU A 49 12.43 -10.50 -5.60
C GLU A 49 11.45 -10.07 -6.69
N ARG A 50 10.72 -11.03 -7.29
CA ARG A 50 9.69 -10.69 -8.26
C ARG A 50 8.55 -9.90 -7.61
N ARG A 51 8.10 -10.23 -6.40
CA ARG A 51 7.07 -9.44 -5.70
C ARG A 51 7.55 -8.02 -5.43
N GLU A 52 8.80 -7.87 -4.96
CA GLU A 52 9.44 -6.58 -4.71
C GLU A 52 9.56 -5.74 -5.99
N ARG A 53 10.03 -6.35 -7.09
CA ARG A 53 10.23 -5.64 -8.38
C ARG A 53 8.94 -5.38 -9.14
N LYS A 54 7.90 -6.22 -8.99
CA LYS A 54 6.73 -6.17 -9.87
C LYS A 54 5.69 -5.13 -9.43
N TYR A 55 5.55 -4.84 -8.13
CA TYR A 55 4.52 -3.90 -7.66
C TYR A 55 4.82 -3.29 -6.29
N ALA A 56 5.70 -2.30 -6.25
CA ALA A 56 5.57 -1.24 -5.26
C ALA A 56 5.25 0.05 -6.03
N ALA A 57 3.98 0.24 -6.41
CA ALA A 57 3.54 1.62 -6.54
C ALA A 57 3.80 2.24 -5.16
N PRO A 58 4.58 3.33 -5.04
CA PRO A 58 5.20 3.76 -3.78
C PRO A 58 4.22 4.04 -2.63
N PHE A 59 2.90 4.07 -2.91
CA PHE A 59 1.83 4.27 -1.94
C PHE A 59 0.75 3.16 -1.96
N SER A 60 1.02 2.02 -2.59
CA SER A 60 0.08 0.90 -2.63
C SER A 60 0.11 0.15 -1.30
N ARG A 61 -1.05 0.05 -0.66
CA ARG A 61 -1.27 -0.84 0.49
C ARG A 61 -1.52 -2.23 -0.08
N GLU A 62 -0.50 -3.07 -0.14
CA GLU A 62 -0.52 -4.45 -0.68
C GLU A 62 -1.79 -5.24 -0.32
N LYS A 63 -2.36 -5.02 0.87
CA LYS A 63 -3.67 -5.50 1.28
C LYS A 63 -4.74 -4.41 1.16
N ARG A 64 -5.79 -4.71 0.41
CA ARG A 64 -6.99 -3.87 0.34
C ARG A 64 -7.68 -3.84 1.71
N THR A 65 -8.13 -2.65 2.13
CA THR A 65 -8.98 -2.51 3.32
C THR A 65 -10.28 -3.28 3.09
N ALA A 66 -10.72 -4.10 4.07
CA ALA A 66 -11.88 -4.98 3.93
C ALA A 66 -13.15 -4.24 3.50
N ASP A 67 -13.41 -3.08 4.12
CA ASP A 67 -14.54 -2.20 3.79
C ASP A 67 -14.01 -0.78 3.45
N PRO A 68 -13.58 -0.54 2.19
CA PRO A 68 -13.10 0.77 1.79
C PRO A 68 -14.25 1.78 1.75
N LYS A 69 -14.05 2.96 2.35
CA LYS A 69 -15.02 4.06 2.27
C LYS A 69 -15.21 4.49 0.81
N SER A 70 -16.44 4.83 0.44
CA SER A 70 -16.77 5.31 -0.89
C SER A 70 -15.93 6.55 -1.24
N PRO A 71 -15.38 6.65 -2.46
CA PRO A 71 -14.73 7.85 -2.92
C PRO A 71 -15.76 8.99 -2.91
N GLY A 72 -15.46 10.08 -2.21
CA GLY A 72 -16.41 11.17 -2.04
C GLY A 72 -15.92 12.22 -1.04
N ARG A 73 -16.58 13.38 -1.05
CA ARG A 73 -16.34 14.41 -0.05
C ARG A 73 -16.69 13.85 1.33
N ARG A 74 -15.86 14.18 2.33
CA ARG A 74 -16.24 13.94 3.73
C ARG A 74 -17.57 14.64 4.00
N PRO A 75 -18.49 14.04 4.76
CA PRO A 75 -19.67 14.75 5.20
C PRO A 75 -19.22 16.04 5.89
N GLY A 76 -19.93 17.14 5.63
CA GLY A 76 -19.69 18.35 6.37
C GLY A 76 -20.05 18.12 7.84
N GLU A 77 -19.31 18.75 8.74
CA GLU A 77 -19.61 18.73 10.17
C GLU A 77 -20.47 19.94 10.53
N GLY A 78 -21.49 19.72 11.36
CA GLY A 78 -22.38 20.76 11.86
C GLY A 78 -23.81 20.73 11.30
N THR A 79 -24.62 21.66 11.79
CA THR A 79 -26.04 21.75 11.46
C THR A 79 -26.20 22.53 10.15
N PHE A 80 -26.48 21.82 9.06
CA PHE A 80 -26.82 22.43 7.77
C PHE A 80 -28.28 22.85 7.77
N THR A 81 -28.55 24.08 8.23
CA THR A 81 -29.87 24.70 8.15
C THR A 81 -29.83 25.96 7.30
N HIS A 82 -30.96 26.30 6.69
CA HIS A 82 -31.14 27.63 6.12
C HIS A 82 -30.98 28.67 7.23
N LYS A 83 -30.04 29.59 7.06
CA LYS A 83 -29.89 30.73 7.98
C LYS A 83 -31.05 31.69 7.73
N ALA A 84 -31.87 31.91 8.76
CA ALA A 84 -32.86 32.97 8.75
C ALA A 84 -32.16 34.34 8.68
N PRO A 85 -32.84 35.39 8.15
CA PRO A 85 -32.34 36.75 8.27
C PRO A 85 -32.08 37.10 9.74
N PRO A 86 -31.03 37.88 10.05
CA PRO A 86 -30.69 38.24 11.42
C PRO A 86 -31.81 39.07 12.06
N THR A 87 -32.02 38.89 13.36
CA THR A 87 -32.91 39.76 14.13
C THR A 87 -32.29 41.17 14.25
N PRO A 88 -33.08 42.24 14.48
CA PRO A 88 -32.55 43.59 14.59
C PRO A 88 -31.47 43.74 15.69
N GLU A 89 -31.56 42.94 16.76
CA GLU A 89 -30.56 42.89 17.83
C GLU A 89 -29.23 42.27 17.40
N GLN A 90 -29.21 41.45 16.35
CA GLN A 90 -28.02 40.81 15.80
C GLN A 90 -27.28 41.70 14.77
N ILE A 91 -27.87 42.81 14.34
CA ILE A 91 -27.28 43.72 13.35
C ILE A 91 -26.26 44.62 14.05
N THR A 92 -24.97 44.33 13.88
CA THR A 92 -23.89 45.12 14.48
C THR A 92 -23.64 46.44 13.76
N ALA A 93 -23.88 46.50 12.45
CA ALA A 93 -23.69 47.71 11.65
C ALA A 93 -24.57 47.71 10.39
N THR A 94 -25.09 48.89 10.04
CA THR A 94 -25.82 49.14 8.80
C THR A 94 -25.00 50.11 7.96
N VAL A 95 -24.70 49.75 6.71
CA VAL A 95 -23.98 50.61 5.78
C VAL A 95 -24.95 51.08 4.70
N GLU A 96 -25.23 52.37 4.68
CA GLU A 96 -26.02 52.99 3.61
C GLU A 96 -25.13 53.21 2.38
N VAL A 97 -25.42 52.46 1.30
CA VAL A 97 -24.70 52.62 0.04
C VAL A 97 -25.51 53.52 -0.89
N LYS A 98 -24.97 54.69 -1.22
CA LYS A 98 -25.52 55.58 -2.25
C LYS A 98 -25.27 54.98 -3.63
N THR A 99 -26.16 54.10 -4.06
CA THR A 99 -26.15 53.58 -5.43
C THR A 99 -27.16 54.35 -6.28
N PRO A 100 -26.78 54.80 -7.50
CA PRO A 100 -27.79 55.25 -8.44
C PRO A 100 -28.59 54.01 -8.85
N ASN A 101 -29.91 54.04 -8.69
CA ASN A 101 -30.83 52.99 -9.17
C ASN A 101 -30.93 53.05 -10.70
N THR A 102 -29.79 52.89 -11.37
CA THR A 102 -29.62 52.92 -12.82
C THR A 102 -29.18 51.57 -13.30
N CYS A 103 -30.00 50.94 -14.15
CA CYS A 103 -29.59 49.72 -14.83
C CYS A 103 -28.56 50.06 -15.92
N PRO A 104 -27.32 49.55 -15.86
CA PRO A 104 -26.27 49.89 -16.83
C PRO A 104 -26.57 49.34 -18.24
N ARG A 105 -27.54 48.45 -18.38
CA ARG A 105 -27.93 47.83 -19.66
C ARG A 105 -29.03 48.60 -20.41
N CYS A 106 -29.97 49.21 -19.70
CA CYS A 106 -31.13 49.89 -20.31
C CYS A 106 -31.30 51.35 -19.88
N GLY A 107 -30.47 51.87 -18.98
CA GLY A 107 -30.53 53.27 -18.56
C GLY A 107 -31.74 53.62 -17.68
N PHE A 108 -32.52 52.64 -17.23
CA PHE A 108 -33.70 52.87 -16.39
C PHE A 108 -33.29 53.50 -15.05
N THR A 109 -33.82 54.70 -14.78
CA THR A 109 -33.74 55.44 -13.52
C THR A 109 -35.11 55.40 -12.83
N GLY A 110 -35.23 54.65 -11.75
CA GLY A 110 -36.49 54.56 -11.00
C GLY A 110 -36.32 53.82 -9.68
N LEU A 111 -37.37 53.80 -8.86
CA LEU A 111 -37.37 52.99 -7.64
C LEU A 111 -37.28 51.51 -8.01
N LEU A 112 -36.27 50.81 -7.49
CA LEU A 112 -36.19 49.36 -7.60
C LEU A 112 -37.34 48.75 -6.80
N ILE A 113 -38.35 48.25 -7.52
CA ILE A 113 -39.46 47.55 -6.91
C ILE A 113 -38.98 46.13 -6.58
N PHE A 114 -38.49 45.92 -5.35
CA PHE A 114 -38.21 44.60 -4.82
C PHE A 114 -39.54 43.86 -4.56
N THR A 115 -40.23 43.42 -5.61
CA THR A 115 -41.50 42.67 -5.51
C THR A 115 -41.31 41.20 -5.16
N ARG A 116 -40.07 40.72 -4.98
CA ARG A 116 -39.84 39.42 -4.36
C ARG A 116 -39.82 39.56 -2.84
N GLN A 117 -41.01 39.54 -2.26
CA GLN A 117 -41.19 38.94 -0.94
C GLN A 117 -40.88 37.45 -1.12
N ASP A 118 -39.63 37.05 -0.88
CA ASP A 118 -39.33 35.65 -0.64
C ASP A 118 -40.14 35.26 0.61
N LYS A 119 -41.20 34.50 0.38
CA LYS A 119 -42.16 34.02 1.37
C LYS A 119 -41.42 33.38 2.55
N ALA A 120 -41.87 33.73 3.76
CA ALA A 120 -41.60 33.03 5.00
C ALA A 120 -41.95 31.53 4.90
#